data_AF-A0A6H0CEQ5-F1
#
_entry.id   AF-A0A6H0CEQ5-F1
#
_cell.length_a   1.000
_cell.length_b   1.000
_cell.length_c   1.000
_cell.angle_alpha   90.00
_cell.angle_beta   90.00
_cell.angle_gamma   90.00
#
_symmetry.space_group_name_H-M   'P 1'
#
loop_
_entity.id
_entity.type
_entity.pdbx_description
1 polymer ?
#
loop_
_entity_poly.entity_id
_entity_poly.type
_entity_poly.pdbx_seq_one_letter_code
_entity_poly.pdbx_strand_id
1 'polypeptide(L)' 'EDCKLNVLQDYKQSFDVPIGYSGHEVGTPVALAALALGAKVLENHITLDRNMKGNDHVCSLTP' A
#
# COMPACT_ATOMS: atom_id res chain seq x y z
N GLU A 1 -10.87 -1.20 6.72
CA GLU A 1 -11.57 0.05 7.12
C GLU A 1 -10.60 1.19 7.39
N ASP A 2 -9.41 0.90 7.93
CA ASP A 2 -8.41 1.90 8.34
C ASP A 2 -7.58 2.50 7.20
N CYS A 3 -7.53 1.85 6.03
CA CYS A 3 -6.69 2.30 4.90
C CYS A 3 -7.14 3.63 4.26
N LYS A 4 -8.38 4.10 4.54
CA LYS A 4 -8.97 5.39 4.10
C LYS A 4 -8.56 5.85 2.68
N LEU A 5 -8.69 4.98 1.68
CA LEU A 5 -8.20 5.24 0.30
C LEU A 5 -8.78 6.49 -0.39
N ASN A 6 -9.90 7.03 0.09
CA ASN A 6 -10.47 8.28 -0.44
C ASN A 6 -9.50 9.46 -0.30
N VAL A 7 -8.55 9.43 0.65
CA VAL A 7 -7.52 10.47 0.81
C VAL A 7 -6.67 10.65 -0.46
N LEU A 8 -6.58 9.63 -1.32
CA LEU A 8 -5.91 9.73 -2.61
C LEU A 8 -6.56 10.80 -3.50
N GLN A 9 -7.88 11.00 -3.40
CA GLN A 9 -8.58 12.05 -4.16
C GLN A 9 -8.24 13.43 -3.60
N ASP A 10 -8.25 13.58 -2.27
CA ASP A 10 -7.92 14.84 -1.61
C ASP A 10 -6.49 15.29 -1.95
N TYR A 11 -5.53 14.36 -1.95
CA TYR A 11 -4.14 14.65 -2.29
C TYR A 11 -3.94 14.99 -3.76
N LYS A 12 -4.66 14.32 -4.67
CA LYS A 12 -4.64 14.67 -6.10
C LYS A 12 -5.17 16.07 -6.37
N GLN A 13 -6.13 16.55 -5.58
CA GLN A 13 -6.65 17.91 -5.70
C GLN A 13 -5.73 18.94 -5.06
N SER A 14 -5.01 18.56 -4.01
CA SER A 14 -4.17 19.48 -3.22
C SER A 14 -2.76 19.67 -3.78
N PHE A 15 -2.24 18.68 -4.52
CA PHE A 15 -0.85 18.67 -4.95
C PHE A 15 -0.71 18.35 -6.44
N ASP A 16 0.12 19.12 -7.14
CA ASP A 16 0.46 18.90 -8.56
C ASP A 16 1.68 17.96 -8.70
N VAL A 17 1.60 16.78 -8.07
CA VAL A 17 2.62 15.74 -8.15
C VAL A 17 1.97 14.35 -8.20
N PRO A 18 2.67 13.31 -8.69
CA PRO A 18 2.16 11.94 -8.62
C PRO A 18 1.91 11.49 -7.17
N ILE A 19 0.70 11.00 -6.89
CA ILE A 19 0.32 10.46 -5.59
C ILE A 19 0.38 8.93 -5.63
N GLY A 20 1.00 8.32 -4.62
CA GLY A 20 1.12 6.87 -4.46
C GLY A 20 0.42 6.33 -3.22
N TYR A 21 0.57 5.04 -2.97
CA TYR A 21 0.07 4.34 -1.80
C TYR A 21 1.16 3.42 -1.23
N SER A 22 1.40 3.52 0.08
CA SER A 22 2.26 2.59 0.83
C SER A 22 1.38 1.82 1.82
N GLY A 23 1.33 0.51 1.64
CA GLY A 23 0.43 -0.40 2.36
C GLY A 23 1.16 -1.30 3.35
N HIS A 24 0.55 -1.51 4.51
CA HIS A 24 1.03 -2.40 5.57
C HIS A 24 0.00 -3.50 5.92
N GLU A 25 -1.08 -3.56 5.16
CA GLU A 25 -2.07 -4.62 5.22
C GLU A 25 -1.53 -5.94 4.65
N VAL A 26 -2.16 -7.04 5.06
CA VAL A 26 -1.81 -8.36 4.55
C VAL A 26 -2.41 -8.57 3.15
N GLY A 27 -1.55 -8.87 2.18
CA GLY A 27 -1.95 -9.16 0.81
C GLY A 27 -2.06 -7.91 -0.07
N THR A 28 -2.60 -8.08 -1.27
CA THR A 28 -2.65 -7.05 -2.32
C THR A 28 -4.01 -6.39 -2.61
N PRO A 29 -5.20 -6.81 -2.08
CA PRO A 29 -6.47 -6.19 -2.47
C PRO A 29 -6.56 -4.69 -2.27
N VAL A 30 -6.00 -4.15 -1.18
CA VAL A 30 -6.05 -2.71 -0.89
C VAL A 30 -5.09 -1.94 -1.80
N ALA A 31 -3.87 -2.43 -2.02
CA ALA A 31 -2.96 -1.87 -3.01
C ALA A 31 -3.57 -1.84 -4.42
N LEU A 32 -4.29 -2.90 -4.82
CA LEU A 32 -5.02 -2.93 -6.10
C LEU A 32 -6.19 -1.93 -6.13
N ALA A 33 -6.91 -1.76 -5.02
CA ALA A 33 -7.94 -0.74 -4.92
C ALA A 33 -7.33 0.68 -5.00
N ALA A 34 -6.19 0.92 -4.37
CA ALA A 34 -5.45 2.18 -4.48
C ALA A 34 -5.02 2.47 -5.92
N LEU A 35 -4.53 1.44 -6.64
CA LEU A 35 -4.23 1.53 -8.06
C LEU A 35 -5.47 1.89 -8.89
N ALA A 36 -6.61 1.24 -8.64
CA ALA A 36 -7.87 1.53 -9.33
C ALA A 36 -8.37 2.96 -9.04
N LEU A 37 -8.12 3.49 -7.84
CA LEU A 37 -8.38 4.88 -7.47
C LEU A 37 -7.32 5.85 -8.02
N GLY A 38 -6.33 5.33 -8.74
CA GLY A 38 -5.36 6.05 -9.53
C GLY A 38 -4.09 6.46 -8.77
N ALA A 39 -3.71 5.72 -7.73
CA ALA A 39 -2.35 5.78 -7.20
C ALA A 39 -1.35 5.47 -8.33
N LYS A 40 -0.23 6.19 -8.38
CA LYS A 40 0.81 6.07 -9.42
C LYS A 40 1.99 5.21 -9.00
N VAL A 41 2.15 4.99 -7.71
CA VAL A 41 3.17 4.14 -7.10
C VAL A 41 2.50 3.30 -6.03
N LEU A 42 2.86 2.03 -5.95
CA LEU A 42 2.49 1.13 -4.87
C LEU A 42 3.76 0.69 -4.15
N GLU A 43 3.74 0.73 -2.82
CA GLU A 43 4.83 0.27 -1.97
C GLU A 43 4.26 -0.70 -0.94
N ASN A 44 4.91 -1.85 -0.79
CA ASN A 44 4.61 -2.83 0.24
C ASN A 44 5.92 -3.49 0.67
N HIS A 45 5.98 -3.97 1.91
CA HIS A 45 7.09 -4.81 2.34
C HIS A 45 7.06 -6.16 1.63
N ILE A 46 8.24 -6.70 1.34
CA ILE A 46 8.42 -8.05 0.80
C ILE A 46 9.32 -8.86 1.72
N THR A 47 9.10 -10.16 1.77
CA THR A 47 9.93 -11.08 2.54
C THR A 47 10.01 -12.46 1.90
N LEU A 48 11.10 -13.18 2.14
CA LEU A 48 11.26 -14.56 1.70
C LEU A 48 10.43 -15.53 2.57
N ASP A 49 10.24 -15.21 3.84
CA ASP A 49 9.46 -16.00 4.80
C ASP A 49 8.87 -15.09 5.88
N ARG A 50 7.55 -15.18 6.07
CA ARG A 50 6.81 -14.39 7.07
C ARG A 50 7.10 -14.81 8.50
N ASN A 51 7.70 -15.99 8.71
CA ASN A 51 8.05 -16.51 10.02
C ASN A 51 9.44 -16.06 10.51
N MET A 52 10.19 -15.31 9.69
CA MET A 52 11.47 -14.77 10.10
C MET A 52 11.32 -13.76 11.25
N LYS A 53 12.39 -13.60 12.03
CA LYS A 53 12.43 -12.67 13.15
C LYS A 53 12.32 -11.22 12.66
N GLY A 54 11.27 -10.52 13.10
CA GLY A 54 11.08 -9.08 12.88
C GLY A 54 9.61 -8.78 12.57
N ASN A 55 9.12 -7.62 12.99
CA ASN A 55 7.69 -7.33 12.98
C ASN A 55 7.12 -7.21 11.55
N ASP A 56 7.92 -6.67 10.62
CA ASP A 56 7.47 -6.40 9.25
C ASP A 56 7.33 -7.67 8.40
N HIS A 57 7.98 -8.77 8.81
CA HIS A 57 7.88 -10.05 8.10
C HIS A 57 6.43 -10.56 8.04
N VAL A 58 5.67 -10.36 9.11
CA VAL A 58 4.30 -10.90 9.25
C VAL A 58 3.34 -10.30 8.24
N CYS A 59 3.46 -8.99 7.94
CA CYS A 59 2.60 -8.29 6.98
C CYS A 59 3.14 -8.27 5.54
N SER A 60 4.42 -8.63 5.34
CA SER A 60 5.07 -8.60 4.04
C SER A 60 4.45 -9.54 3.00
N LEU A 61 4.55 -9.16 1.74
CA LEU A 61 4.28 -10.06 0.61
C LEU A 61 5.42 -11.08 0.46
N THR A 62 5.10 -12.27 0.01
CA THR A 62 6.09 -13.28 -0.40
C THR A 62 6.17 -13.33 -1.93
N PRO A 63 7.34 -13.65 -2.52
CA PRO A 63 7.47 -13.89 -3.96
C PRO A 63 6.54 -14.97 -4.50
#